data_AF-A0A6P7F2W6-F1
#
_entry.id   AF-A0A6P7F2W6-F1
#
_cell.length_a   1.000
_cell.length_b   1.000
_cell.length_c   1.000
_cell.angle_alpha   90.00
_cell.angle_beta   90.00
_cell.angle_gamma   90.00
#
_symmetry.space_group_name_H-M   'P 1'
#
loop_
_entity.id
_entity.type
_entity.pdbx_description
1 polymer ?
#
loop_
_entity_poly.entity_id
_entity_poly.type
_entity_poly.pdbx_seq_one_letter_code
_entity_poly.pdbx_strand_id
1 'polypeptide(L)'
;MRMMQQIVLQIQVASKKNLVYDSLLTGVSINVRIPQAGYFNRPITCLQLIDRQGTSVSPRIVEGGYLDTYMVVNITSLNGQVLYYYAQIYID
;
A
#
# COMPACT_ATOMS: atom_id res chain seq x y z
N MET A 1 6.05 23.61 14.04
CA MET A 1 6.20 22.27 13.42
C MET A 1 4.83 21.63 13.38
N ARG A 2 4.22 21.45 12.19
CA ARG A 2 2.93 20.75 12.07
C ARG A 2 3.21 19.24 12.10
N MET A 3 2.50 18.51 12.95
CA MET A 3 2.52 17.04 12.93
C MET A 3 2.08 16.57 11.54
N MET A 4 2.91 15.78 10.86
CA MET A 4 2.50 15.01 9.69
C MET A 4 1.41 14.05 10.16
N GLN A 5 0.17 14.24 9.68
CA GLN A 5 -0.85 13.21 9.83
C GLN A 5 -0.49 12.07 8.87
N GLN A 6 0.05 11.00 9.43
CA GLN A 6 0.35 9.77 8.71
C GLN A 6 -0.98 9.08 8.43
N ILE A 7 -1.50 9.18 7.21
CA ILE A 7 -2.65 8.39 6.79
C ILE A 7 -2.14 6.96 6.57
N VAL A 8 -2.51 6.06 7.48
CA VAL A 8 -2.22 4.63 7.37
C VAL A 8 -3.55 3.91 7.12
N LEU A 9 -3.68 3.28 5.96
CA LEU A 9 -4.70 2.24 5.79
C LEU A 9 -4.10 0.95 6.37
N GLN A 10 -4.61 0.51 7.53
CA GLN A 10 -4.13 -0.69 8.22
C GLN A 10 -5.29 -1.65 8.46
N ILE A 11 -5.19 -2.87 7.94
CA ILE A 11 -6.11 -3.97 8.21
C ILE A 11 -5.28 -5.08 8.87
N GLN A 12 -5.57 -5.43 10.13
CA GLN A 12 -4.77 -6.38 10.90
C GLN A 12 -5.60 -7.41 11.70
N VAL A 13 -5.26 -8.69 11.55
CA VAL A 13 -5.49 -9.78 12.52
C VAL A 13 -4.23 -10.04 13.39
N ALA A 14 -4.38 -10.47 14.64
CA ALA A 14 -3.35 -10.53 15.68
C ALA A 14 -2.40 -11.78 15.66
N SER A 15 -1.92 -12.20 14.49
CA SER A 15 -0.93 -13.30 14.34
C SER A 15 0.47 -12.76 13.98
N LYS A 16 1.52 -13.59 14.12
CA LYS A 16 2.88 -13.26 13.63
C LYS A 16 2.82 -13.12 12.10
N LYS A 17 3.02 -11.91 11.60
CA LYS A 17 3.02 -11.64 10.15
C LYS A 17 4.42 -11.43 9.62
N ASN A 18 4.75 -12.12 8.54
CA ASN A 18 6.02 -11.99 7.82
C ASN A 18 5.87 -10.91 6.75
N LEU A 19 6.73 -9.89 6.79
CA LEU A 19 6.84 -8.91 5.71
C LEU A 19 7.42 -9.60 4.47
N VAL A 20 6.65 -9.65 3.39
CA VAL A 20 7.05 -10.33 2.13
C VAL A 20 7.19 -9.38 0.95
N TYR A 21 6.76 -8.14 1.11
CA TYR A 21 6.92 -7.10 0.11
C TYR A 21 7.11 -5.77 0.82
N ASP A 22 8.17 -5.04 0.46
CA ASP A 22 8.44 -3.68 0.90
C ASP A 22 9.02 -2.91 -0.28
N SER A 23 8.25 -1.96 -0.81
CA SER A 23 8.68 -1.19 -1.98
C SER A 23 8.17 0.24 -1.92
N LEU A 24 8.99 1.16 -2.46
CA LEU A 24 8.61 2.55 -2.65
C LEU A 24 7.85 2.69 -3.97
N LEU A 25 6.60 3.15 -3.88
CA LEU A 25 5.77 3.53 -5.00
C LEU A 25 5.89 5.04 -5.22
N THR A 26 6.15 5.46 -6.46
CA THR A 26 6.27 6.87 -6.81
C THR A 26 5.62 7.20 -8.14
N GLY A 27 5.07 8.41 -8.24
CA GLY A 27 4.47 8.93 -9.45
C GLY A 27 3.39 9.96 -9.15
N VAL A 28 2.94 10.65 -10.20
CA VAL A 28 1.78 11.56 -10.13
C VAL A 28 0.46 10.78 -10.11
N SER A 29 0.45 9.65 -10.81
CA SER A 29 -0.61 8.63 -10.78
C SER A 29 0.05 7.27 -10.63
N ILE A 30 -0.20 6.62 -9.49
CA ILE A 30 0.33 5.31 -9.14
C ILE A 30 -0.80 4.31 -9.39
N ASN A 31 -0.64 3.44 -10.40
CA ASN A 31 -1.52 2.30 -10.64
C ASN A 31 -0.63 1.06 -10.79
N VAL A 32 -0.55 0.24 -9.74
CA VAL A 32 0.43 -0.84 -9.64
C VAL A 32 -0.20 -2.10 -9.08
N ARG A 33 0.11 -3.23 -9.71
CA ARG A 33 -0.15 -4.56 -9.18
C ARG A 33 0.98 -5.00 -8.26
N ILE A 34 0.63 -5.56 -7.10
CA ILE A 34 1.56 -6.06 -6.09
C ILE A 34 1.22 -7.54 -5.80
N PRO A 35 2.14 -8.49 -6.02
CA PRO A 35 3.44 -8.30 -6.69
C PRO A 35 3.24 -7.94 -8.19
N GLN A 36 4.27 -7.37 -8.83
CA GLN A 36 4.17 -6.95 -10.25
C GLN A 36 3.88 -8.12 -11.20
N ALA A 37 4.38 -9.31 -10.88
CA ALA A 37 4.13 -10.54 -11.62
C ALA A 37 3.83 -11.69 -10.65
N GLY A 38 3.01 -12.65 -11.09
CA GLY A 38 2.63 -13.81 -10.28
C GLY A 38 1.70 -13.45 -9.12
N TYR A 39 1.84 -14.20 -8.03
CA TYR A 39 1.01 -14.13 -6.83
C TYR A 39 1.88 -14.41 -5.60
N PHE A 40 1.48 -13.87 -4.45
CA PHE A 40 2.00 -14.33 -3.17
C PHE A 40 1.66 -15.80 -2.95
N ASN A 41 2.53 -16.50 -2.24
CA ASN A 41 2.35 -17.92 -1.93
C ASN A 41 1.24 -18.19 -0.90
N ARG A 42 0.80 -17.15 -0.18
CA ARG A 42 -0.30 -17.19 0.79
C ARG A 42 -1.13 -15.92 0.71
N PRO A 43 -2.39 -15.96 1.20
CA PRO A 43 -3.24 -14.78 1.31
C PRO A 43 -2.60 -13.65 2.11
N ILE A 44 -2.82 -12.42 1.65
CA ILE A 44 -2.40 -11.19 2.32
C ILE A 44 -3.17 -11.06 3.64
N THR A 45 -2.45 -10.97 4.75
CA THR A 45 -3.03 -10.81 6.09
C THR A 45 -2.88 -9.40 6.64
N CYS A 46 -1.99 -8.59 6.04
CA CYS A 46 -1.89 -7.16 6.31
C CYS A 46 -1.34 -6.41 5.09
N LEU A 47 -1.90 -5.24 4.84
CA LEU A 47 -1.41 -4.24 3.91
C LEU A 47 -1.16 -2.95 4.69
N GLN A 48 -0.04 -2.29 4.41
CA GLN A 48 0.21 -0.91 4.82
C GLN A 48 0.65 -0.10 3.59
N LEU A 49 -0.03 1.01 3.36
CA LEU A 49 0.36 2.05 2.42
C LEU A 49 0.69 3.30 3.22
N ILE A 50 1.96 3.67 3.25
CA ILE A 50 2.49 4.72 4.13
C ILE A 50 2.89 5.91 3.28
N ASP A 51 2.14 6.99 3.39
CA ASP A 51 2.50 8.28 2.79
C ASP A 51 3.75 8.86 3.46
N ARG A 52 4.77 9.19 2.66
CA ARG A 52 6.05 9.75 3.14
C ARG A 52 6.12 11.27 3.10
N GLN A 53 5.12 11.93 2.54
CA GLN A 53 5.05 13.37 2.40
C GLN A 53 3.92 13.99 3.24
N GLY A 54 3.04 13.17 3.82
CA GLY A 54 1.90 13.66 4.60
C GLY A 54 0.89 14.37 3.71
N THR A 55 0.64 13.82 2.52
CA THR A 55 -0.39 14.29 1.61
C THR A 55 -1.78 13.96 2.18
N SER A 56 -2.81 14.63 1.64
CA SER A 56 -4.22 14.29 1.92
C SER A 56 -4.78 13.23 0.97
N VAL A 57 -3.94 12.63 0.12
CA VAL A 57 -4.38 11.66 -0.88
C VAL A 57 -4.64 10.32 -0.20
N SER A 58 -5.82 9.77 -0.44
CA SER A 58 -6.20 8.46 0.08
C SER A 58 -5.93 7.38 -0.96
N PRO A 59 -5.04 6.41 -0.71
CA PRO A 59 -4.85 5.29 -1.60
C PRO A 59 -6.10 4.40 -1.65
N ARG A 60 -6.31 3.71 -2.78
CA ARG A 60 -7.41 2.76 -2.97
C ARG A 60 -6.88 1.43 -3.48
N ILE A 61 -7.41 0.34 -2.95
CA ILE A 61 -7.28 -0.98 -3.58
C ILE A 61 -8.43 -1.08 -4.58
N VAL A 62 -8.11 -1.34 -5.84
CA VAL A 62 -9.12 -1.45 -6.92
C VAL A 62 -9.38 -2.90 -7.34
N GLU A 63 -8.48 -3.82 -6.98
CA GLU A 63 -8.60 -5.26 -7.24
C GLU A 63 -7.76 -6.04 -6.21
N GLY A 64 -8.19 -7.25 -5.84
CA GLY A 64 -7.53 -8.09 -4.85
C GLY A 64 -7.50 -7.48 -3.43
N GLY A 65 -6.42 -7.73 -2.68
CA GLY A 65 -6.19 -7.17 -1.36
C GLY A 65 -6.21 -8.19 -0.23
N TYR A 66 -6.86 -7.84 0.88
CA TYR A 66 -6.91 -8.69 2.08
C TYR A 66 -7.56 -10.05 1.76
N LEU A 67 -6.92 -11.14 2.17
CA LEU A 67 -7.26 -12.54 1.85
C LEU A 67 -7.06 -12.97 0.39
N ASP A 68 -6.61 -12.07 -0.50
CA ASP A 68 -6.15 -12.43 -1.84
C ASP A 68 -4.64 -12.64 -1.87
N THR A 69 -4.14 -13.19 -2.97
CA THR A 69 -2.70 -13.42 -3.20
C THR A 69 -2.05 -12.32 -4.05
N TYR A 70 -2.78 -11.25 -4.35
CA TYR A 70 -2.28 -10.05 -5.03
C TYR A 70 -3.18 -8.87 -4.72
N MET A 71 -2.78 -7.67 -5.12
CA MET A 71 -3.66 -6.51 -5.15
C MET A 71 -3.28 -5.56 -6.29
N VAL A 72 -4.19 -4.66 -6.63
CA VAL A 72 -3.91 -3.50 -7.47
C VAL A 72 -4.21 -2.24 -6.67
N VAL A 73 -3.21 -1.38 -6.52
CA VAL A 73 -3.31 -0.12 -5.80
C VAL A 73 -3.41 1.03 -6.79
N ASN A 74 -4.38 1.90 -6.58
CA ASN A 74 -4.51 3.17 -7.28
C ASN A 74 -4.34 4.34 -6.29
N ILE A 75 -3.45 5.27 -6.62
CA ILE A 75 -3.23 6.52 -5.88
C ILE A 75 -3.06 7.64 -6.92
N THR A 76 -3.94 8.62 -6.90
CA THR A 76 -3.93 9.71 -7.88
C THR A 76 -3.73 11.04 -7.17
N SER A 77 -2.73 11.81 -7.59
CA SER A 77 -2.44 13.14 -7.07
C SER A 77 -3.58 14.12 -7.37
N LEU A 78 -3.93 14.97 -6.40
CA LEU A 78 -5.00 15.97 -6.56
C LEU A 78 -4.55 17.24 -7.28
N ASN A 79 -3.24 17.52 -7.31
CA ASN A 79 -2.66 18.78 -7.79
C ASN A 79 -1.44 18.57 -8.69
N GLY A 80 -1.24 17.36 -9.20
CA GLY A 80 -0.07 17.01 -10.02
C GLY A 80 1.24 16.82 -9.25
N GLN A 81 1.23 16.89 -7.91
CA GLN A 81 2.41 16.60 -7.10
C GLN A 81 2.83 15.13 -7.24
N VAL A 82 4.14 14.87 -7.27
CA VAL A 82 4.69 13.50 -7.22
C VAL A 82 4.47 12.93 -5.83
N LEU A 83 3.83 11.76 -5.77
CA LEU A 83 3.54 11.03 -4.55
C LEU A 83 4.65 10.04 -4.21
N TYR A 84 4.82 9.77 -2.91
CA TYR A 84 5.78 8.79 -2.38
C TYR A 84 5.11 7.94 -1.29
N TYR A 85 4.85 6.67 -1.58
CA TYR A 85 4.23 5.73 -0.64
C TYR A 85 5.09 4.49 -0.46
N TYR A 86 5.34 4.07 0.77
CA TYR A 86 5.81 2.70 1.01
C TYR A 86 4.62 1.75 0.98
N ALA A 87 4.73 0.68 0.20
CA ALA A 87 3.80 -0.43 0.21
C ALA A 87 4.44 -1.62 0.92
N GLN A 88 3.84 -2.01 2.04
CA GLN A 88 4.30 -3.11 2.88
C GLN A 88 3.22 -4.18 3.01
N ILE A 89 3.54 -5.40 2.58
CA ILE A 89 2.59 -6.52 2.57
C ILE A 89 3.09 -7.61 3.50
N TYR A 90 2.18 -8.10 4.35
CA TYR A 90 2.45 -9.18 5.26
C TYR A 90 1.51 -10.36 5.04
N ILE A 91 2.07 -11.55 5.20
CA ILE A 91 1.37 -12.84 5.18
C ILE A 91 1.70 -13.61 6.46
N ASP A 92 0.86 -14.57 6.83
CA ASP A 92 1.11 -15.49 7.94
C ASP A 92 1.95 -16.70 7.50
#